data_AF-A0A8H3KYS1-F1
#
_entry.id   AF-A0A8H3KYS1-F1
#
_cell.length_a   1.000
_cell.length_b   1.000
_cell.length_c   1.000
_cell.angle_alpha   90.00
_cell.angle_beta   90.00
_cell.angle_gamma   90.00
#
_symmetry.space_group_name_H-M   'P 1'
#
loop_
_entity.id
_entity.type
_entity.pdbx_description
1 polymer ?
#
loop_
_entity_poly.entity_id
_entity_poly.type
_entity_poly.pdbx_seq_one_letter_code
_entity_poly.pdbx_strand_id
1 'polypeptide(L)'
;MKMKLKHIVYLLAFLLYLAYLGHLFYELATDYPLLSIKYDFVDTIQVPNIKMCSPGYFEMVACDYKLNNNNEMPGCLRYISNITYDLDDQRYCRTFNSNLEYEREKPEGLNKLKFYFNINQTDAEAGELGVALITLDFIPPNFDPLLKMDKAVELRLQLQGNFIPAIIDRISLIKFRTKIYNSIPPLDSHSIFGITPNYHRTPSVECLVNYFPFNNNPYNMPFGTNGYFSISAGDFIVEETSEKRTTTILSIFGSAGGAFGVVMGTLTFLFGSPRLDPWGFVRYFLRSQDDDKHLQYDEIDPRILNMLEKYLLNVYRQLLQKLPNLEPDSNQGLDSNKYLLQIKFI
;
A
#
# COMPACT_ATOMS: atom_id res chain seq x y z
N MET A 1 -48.24 24.22 27.13
CA MET A 1 -46.83 24.67 27.13
C MET A 1 -46.43 24.94 25.68
N LYS A 2 -46.53 26.19 25.20
CA LYS A 2 -46.20 26.55 23.80
C LYS A 2 -44.68 26.61 23.67
N MET A 3 -44.08 25.56 23.12
CA MET A 3 -42.65 25.53 22.83
C MET A 3 -42.38 26.48 21.66
N LYS A 4 -41.66 27.58 21.89
CA LYS A 4 -41.39 28.60 20.85
C LYS A 4 -40.62 27.94 19.70
N LEU A 5 -40.97 28.23 18.45
CA LEU A 5 -40.37 27.66 17.21
C LEU A 5 -38.83 27.55 17.26
N LYS A 6 -38.15 28.57 17.79
CA LYS A 6 -36.70 28.59 18.04
C LYS A 6 -36.20 27.36 18.81
N HIS A 7 -36.93 26.89 19.81
CA HIS A 7 -36.59 25.72 20.63
C HIS A 7 -36.78 24.41 19.87
N ILE A 8 -37.79 24.32 18.98
CA ILE A 8 -38.00 23.17 18.11
C ILE A 8 -36.81 23.05 17.13
N VAL A 9 -36.41 24.16 16.51
CA VAL A 9 -35.28 24.19 15.57
C VAL A 9 -33.95 23.85 16.26
N TYR A 10 -33.71 24.36 17.48
CA TYR A 10 -32.52 23.95 18.26
C TYR A 10 -32.52 22.48 18.63
N LEU A 11 -33.66 21.93 19.04
CA LEU A 11 -33.76 20.51 19.43
C LEU A 11 -33.52 19.60 18.23
N LEU A 12 -34.06 19.94 17.06
CA LEU A 12 -33.83 19.21 15.82
C LEU A 12 -32.36 19.27 15.38
N ALA A 13 -31.74 20.45 15.41
CA ALA A 13 -30.32 20.62 15.09
C ALA A 13 -29.40 19.83 16.06
N PHE A 14 -29.77 19.79 17.34
CA PHE A 14 -29.04 19.02 18.36
C PHE A 14 -29.14 17.51 18.12
N LEU A 15 -30.32 16.99 17.80
CA LEU A 15 -30.51 15.57 17.47
C LEU A 15 -29.72 15.17 16.21
N LEU A 16 -29.72 16.00 15.18
CA LEU A 16 -28.93 15.78 13.96
C LEU A 16 -27.42 15.76 14.25
N TYR A 17 -26.95 16.65 15.12
CA TYR A 17 -25.55 16.67 15.55
C TYR A 17 -25.16 15.41 16.33
N LEU A 18 -26.02 14.92 17.24
CA LEU A 18 -25.77 13.66 17.95
C LEU A 18 -25.74 12.45 17.01
N ALA A 19 -26.63 12.40 16.02
CA ALA A 19 -26.62 11.34 15.00
C ALA A 19 -25.32 11.37 14.17
N TYR A 20 -24.84 12.56 13.82
CA TYR A 20 -23.57 12.73 13.12
C TYR A 20 -22.36 12.30 13.97
N LEU A 21 -22.33 12.62 15.26
CA LEU A 21 -21.29 12.11 16.16
C LEU A 21 -21.31 10.58 16.25
N GLY A 22 -22.49 9.97 16.35
CA GLY A 22 -22.65 8.52 16.33
C GLY A 22 -22.08 7.89 15.06
N HIS A 23 -22.31 8.50 13.90
CA HIS A 23 -21.72 8.07 12.63
C HIS A 23 -20.19 8.13 12.66
N LEU A 24 -19.60 9.24 13.14
CA LEU A 24 -18.14 9.38 13.21
C LEU A 24 -17.48 8.35 14.14
N PHE A 25 -18.11 8.00 15.27
CA PHE A 25 -17.61 6.95 16.15
C PHE A 25 -17.73 5.56 15.53
N TYR A 26 -18.79 5.30 14.76
CA TYR A 26 -18.92 4.06 14.01
C TYR A 26 -17.80 3.93 12.97
N GLU A 27 -17.53 5.00 12.22
CA GLU A 27 -16.46 5.05 11.21
C GLU A 27 -15.08 4.77 11.82
N LEU A 28 -14.81 5.29 13.03
CA LEU A 28 -13.58 5.00 13.79
C LEU A 28 -13.46 3.51 14.17
N ALA A 29 -14.58 2.89 14.55
CA ALA A 29 -14.59 1.49 15.00
C ALA A 29 -14.42 0.52 13.83
N THR A 30 -14.86 0.90 12.63
CA THR A 30 -14.77 0.09 11.41
C THR A 30 -13.64 0.53 10.47
N ASP A 31 -12.71 1.36 10.94
CA ASP A 31 -11.63 1.88 10.10
C ASP A 31 -10.69 0.77 9.63
N TYR A 32 -10.33 0.84 8.36
CA TYR A 32 -9.30 -0.01 7.75
C TYR A 32 -8.15 0.87 7.28
N PRO A 33 -6.88 0.50 7.55
CA PRO A 33 -5.75 1.27 7.08
C PRO A 33 -5.70 1.24 5.54
N LEU A 34 -5.59 2.41 4.93
CA LEU A 34 -5.27 2.56 3.51
C LEU A 34 -3.78 2.41 3.27
N LEU A 35 -3.41 2.00 2.06
CA LEU A 35 -2.02 1.91 1.64
C LEU A 35 -1.63 3.19 0.90
N SER A 36 -0.57 3.84 1.38
CA SER A 36 0.08 4.98 0.73
C SER A 36 1.39 4.52 0.14
N ILE A 37 1.51 4.59 -1.19
CA ILE A 37 2.70 4.17 -1.93
C ILE A 37 3.57 5.41 -2.21
N LYS A 38 4.85 5.31 -1.88
CA LYS A 38 5.88 6.30 -2.17
C LYS A 38 7.01 5.63 -2.96
N TYR A 39 7.60 6.38 -3.88
CA TYR A 39 8.73 5.92 -4.67
C TYR A 39 9.95 6.77 -4.33
N ASP A 40 10.99 6.12 -3.83
CA ASP A 40 12.26 6.78 -3.53
C ASP A 40 13.31 6.33 -4.54
N PHE A 41 13.91 7.31 -5.22
CA PHE A 41 15.01 7.06 -6.15
C PHE A 41 16.31 6.95 -5.38
N VAL A 42 17.09 5.91 -5.67
CA VAL A 42 18.36 5.64 -4.99
C VAL A 42 19.45 5.42 -6.03
N ASP A 43 20.67 5.86 -5.73
CA ASP A 43 21.81 5.72 -6.66
C ASP A 43 22.46 4.34 -6.57
N THR A 44 22.35 3.70 -5.41
CA THR A 44 22.87 2.36 -5.14
C THR A 44 21.80 1.44 -4.56
N ILE A 45 21.86 0.16 -4.93
CA ILE A 45 21.01 -0.89 -4.38
C ILE A 45 21.86 -2.07 -3.97
N GLN A 46 21.74 -2.48 -2.71
CA GLN A 46 22.44 -3.66 -2.21
C GLN A 46 21.93 -4.94 -2.88
N VAL A 47 22.86 -5.82 -3.25
CA VAL A 47 22.54 -7.15 -3.78
C VAL A 47 21.84 -7.97 -2.68
N PRO A 48 20.65 -8.55 -2.94
CA PRO A 48 20.00 -9.40 -1.96
C PRO A 48 20.80 -10.68 -1.72
N ASN A 49 20.65 -11.25 -0.53
CA ASN A 49 21.16 -12.58 -0.24
C ASN A 49 20.32 -13.60 -1.00
N ILE A 50 20.93 -14.69 -1.46
CA ILE A 50 20.24 -15.69 -2.28
C ILE A 50 20.45 -17.06 -1.65
N LYS A 51 19.38 -17.74 -1.25
CA LYS A 51 19.42 -19.17 -0.91
C LYS A 51 19.12 -19.95 -2.19
N MET A 52 20.01 -20.85 -2.55
CA MET A 52 19.97 -21.66 -3.77
C MET A 52 19.81 -23.11 -3.33
N CYS A 53 18.71 -23.75 -3.66
CA CYS A 53 18.46 -25.13 -3.24
C CYS A 53 18.08 -26.03 -4.42
N SER A 54 18.46 -27.29 -4.36
CA SER A 54 18.11 -28.31 -5.35
C SER A 54 17.85 -29.64 -4.64
N PRO A 55 16.92 -30.47 -5.14
CA PRO A 55 16.76 -31.83 -4.64
C PRO A 55 18.03 -32.67 -4.85
N GLY A 56 18.76 -32.42 -5.94
CA GLY A 56 20.03 -33.10 -6.25
C GLY A 56 21.26 -32.27 -5.90
N TYR A 57 22.41 -32.95 -5.83
CA TYR A 57 23.69 -32.26 -5.68
C TYR A 57 23.96 -31.36 -6.88
N PHE A 58 24.41 -30.12 -6.61
CA PHE A 58 24.78 -29.17 -7.66
C PHE A 58 26.05 -28.40 -7.30
N GLU A 59 26.75 -27.96 -8.34
CA GLU A 59 27.97 -27.19 -8.24
C GLU A 59 27.84 -25.84 -8.94
N MET A 60 28.40 -24.81 -8.33
CA MET A 60 28.53 -23.49 -8.93
C MET A 60 29.90 -23.44 -9.63
N VAL A 61 29.89 -23.54 -10.96
CA VAL A 61 31.10 -23.66 -11.78
C VAL A 61 31.86 -22.34 -11.84
N ALA A 62 31.12 -21.24 -12.04
CA ALA A 62 31.70 -19.91 -12.10
C ALA A 62 30.72 -18.84 -11.61
N CYS A 63 31.30 -17.70 -11.24
CA CYS A 63 30.54 -16.52 -10.89
C CYS A 63 31.31 -15.26 -11.29
N ASP A 64 30.71 -14.48 -12.18
CA ASP A 64 31.31 -13.30 -12.78
C ASP A 64 30.50 -12.03 -12.50
N TYR A 65 31.23 -10.94 -12.29
CA TYR A 65 30.69 -9.59 -12.24
C TYR A 65 30.64 -9.02 -13.65
N LYS A 66 29.53 -8.39 -14.01
CA LYS A 66 29.45 -7.48 -15.15
C LYS A 66 29.31 -6.06 -14.65
N LEU A 67 30.26 -5.21 -15.04
CA LEU A 67 30.30 -3.79 -14.69
C LEU A 67 29.56 -2.94 -15.73
N ASN A 68 29.28 -1.68 -15.39
CA ASN A 68 28.61 -0.73 -16.28
C ASN A 68 29.40 -0.42 -17.56
N ASN A 69 30.73 -0.44 -17.49
CA ASN A 69 31.62 -0.32 -18.66
C ASN A 69 31.64 -1.58 -19.56
N ASN A 70 30.79 -2.58 -19.30
CA ASN A 70 30.73 -3.89 -19.95
C ASN A 70 31.94 -4.79 -19.73
N ASN A 71 32.87 -4.42 -18.84
CA ASN A 71 33.94 -5.33 -18.45
C ASN A 71 33.36 -6.45 -17.58
N GLU A 72 33.89 -7.66 -17.80
CA GLU A 72 33.54 -8.84 -17.03
C GLU A 72 34.74 -9.25 -16.16
N MET A 73 34.50 -9.42 -14.86
CA MET A 73 35.54 -9.78 -13.91
C MET A 73 35.12 -11.05 -13.15
N PRO A 74 35.97 -12.08 -13.07
CA PRO A 74 35.68 -13.26 -12.26
C PRO A 74 35.84 -12.94 -10.77
N GLY A 75 35.06 -13.61 -9.91
CA GLY A 75 35.38 -13.65 -8.47
C GLY A 75 34.23 -13.56 -7.48
N CYS A 76 32.97 -13.81 -7.86
CA CYS A 76 31.87 -13.86 -6.87
C CYS A 76 31.68 -15.22 -6.18
N LEU A 77 32.42 -16.25 -6.60
CA LEU A 77 32.38 -17.57 -5.96
C LEU A 77 32.73 -17.53 -4.46
N ARG A 78 33.58 -16.58 -4.04
CA ARG A 78 33.98 -16.40 -2.62
C ARG A 78 32.84 -16.04 -1.68
N TYR A 79 31.75 -15.49 -2.22
CA TYR A 79 30.56 -15.11 -1.46
C TYR A 79 29.52 -16.23 -1.38
N ILE A 80 29.77 -17.36 -2.05
CA ILE A 80 28.93 -18.55 -2.02
C ILE A 80 29.44 -19.46 -0.91
N SER A 81 28.55 -19.86 -0.02
CA SER A 81 28.86 -20.82 1.04
C SER A 81 29.04 -22.25 0.49
N ASN A 82 29.66 -23.09 1.32
CA ASN A 82 29.75 -24.51 1.04
C ASN A 82 28.34 -25.13 1.00
N ILE A 83 28.19 -26.18 0.19
CA ILE A 83 26.93 -26.90 0.07
C ILE A 83 26.57 -27.58 1.40
N THR A 84 25.36 -27.31 1.88
CA THR A 84 24.79 -27.95 3.08
C THR A 84 23.59 -28.78 2.67
N TYR A 85 23.36 -29.89 3.36
CA TYR A 85 22.15 -30.69 3.19
C TYR A 85 21.13 -30.29 4.26
N ASP A 86 19.98 -29.79 3.83
CA ASP A 86 18.87 -29.42 4.69
C ASP A 86 18.05 -30.67 4.98
N LEU A 87 18.08 -31.14 6.24
CA LEU A 87 17.43 -32.38 6.67
C LEU A 87 15.90 -32.25 6.66
N ASP A 88 15.38 -31.04 6.91
CA ASP A 88 13.95 -30.78 7.01
C ASP A 88 13.30 -30.76 5.61
N ASP A 89 13.96 -30.10 4.65
CA ASP A 89 13.47 -29.94 3.27
C ASP A 89 13.98 -31.03 2.29
N GLN A 90 14.89 -31.91 2.73
CA GLN A 90 15.58 -32.93 1.92
C GLN A 90 16.22 -32.35 0.64
N ARG A 91 16.89 -31.20 0.77
CA ARG A 91 17.50 -30.48 -0.36
C ARG A 91 18.94 -30.10 -0.06
N TYR A 92 19.76 -30.08 -1.09
CA TYR A 92 21.07 -29.46 -1.02
C TYR A 92 20.91 -27.96 -1.22
N CYS A 93 21.49 -27.16 -0.34
CA CYS A 93 21.39 -25.71 -0.38
C CYS A 93 22.78 -25.05 -0.31
N ARG A 94 22.89 -23.90 -0.97
CA ARG A 94 24.00 -22.94 -0.85
C ARG A 94 23.41 -21.56 -0.62
N THR A 95 24.17 -20.70 0.03
CA THR A 95 23.78 -19.30 0.25
C THR A 95 24.82 -18.38 -0.36
N PHE A 96 24.36 -17.42 -1.14
CA PHE A 96 25.16 -16.29 -1.58
C PHE A 96 24.90 -15.13 -0.63
N ASN A 97 25.94 -14.70 0.07
CA ASN A 97 25.89 -13.57 0.99
C ASN A 97 27.00 -12.59 0.63
N SER A 98 26.62 -11.39 0.23
CA SER A 98 27.56 -10.36 -0.21
C SER A 98 27.12 -8.98 0.24
N ASN A 99 28.09 -8.13 0.56
CA ASN A 99 27.88 -6.71 0.82
C ASN A 99 28.07 -5.87 -0.45
N LEU A 100 27.78 -6.46 -1.62
CA LEU A 100 27.94 -5.79 -2.91
C LEU A 100 26.74 -4.89 -3.17
N GLU A 101 26.97 -3.81 -3.91
CA GLU A 101 25.94 -2.87 -4.31
C GLU A 101 25.98 -2.68 -5.82
N TYR A 102 24.80 -2.70 -6.44
CA TYR A 102 24.62 -2.20 -7.80
C TYR A 102 24.67 -0.68 -7.75
N GLU A 103 25.39 -0.07 -8.69
CA GLU A 103 25.49 1.39 -8.81
C GLU A 103 25.01 1.83 -10.18
N ARG A 104 24.15 2.86 -10.24
CA ARG A 104 23.52 3.28 -11.50
C ARG A 104 24.48 4.00 -12.45
N GLU A 105 25.26 4.95 -11.94
CA GLU A 105 25.96 5.93 -12.78
C GLU A 105 27.47 5.71 -12.88
N LYS A 106 28.08 4.94 -11.96
CA LYS A 106 29.53 4.75 -11.97
C LYS A 106 29.95 3.71 -13.02
N PRO A 107 31.01 3.96 -13.82
CA PRO A 107 31.46 3.03 -14.86
C PRO A 107 32.02 1.72 -14.28
N GLU A 108 32.61 1.78 -13.08
CA GLU A 108 33.08 0.62 -12.31
C GLU A 108 31.99 0.03 -11.39
N GLY A 109 30.77 0.58 -11.45
CA GLY A 109 29.62 0.08 -10.72
C GLY A 109 29.21 -1.31 -11.18
N LEU A 110 28.83 -2.16 -10.22
CA LEU A 110 28.24 -3.46 -10.53
C LEU A 110 26.91 -3.24 -11.25
N ASN A 111 26.72 -3.93 -12.37
CA ASN A 111 25.50 -3.89 -13.16
C ASN A 111 24.72 -5.20 -13.04
N LYS A 112 25.44 -6.32 -13.17
CA LYS A 112 24.83 -7.64 -13.24
C LYS A 112 25.77 -8.70 -12.68
N LEU A 113 25.22 -9.61 -11.90
CA LEU A 113 25.91 -10.83 -11.45
C LEU A 113 25.51 -12.00 -12.35
N LYS A 114 26.50 -12.81 -12.72
CA LYS A 114 26.31 -13.99 -13.56
C LYS A 114 26.72 -15.23 -12.77
N PHE A 115 25.83 -16.23 -12.73
CA PHE A 115 26.07 -17.48 -12.04
C PHE A 115 25.94 -18.63 -13.04
N TYR A 116 26.96 -19.48 -13.06
CA TYR A 116 27.04 -20.66 -13.91
C TYR A 116 27.01 -21.87 -13.01
N PHE A 117 26.09 -22.80 -13.26
CA PHE A 117 25.91 -23.96 -12.43
C PHE A 117 25.87 -25.25 -13.25
N ASN A 118 26.21 -26.33 -12.57
CA ASN A 118 26.13 -27.68 -13.08
C ASN A 118 25.32 -28.54 -12.12
N ILE A 119 24.38 -29.30 -12.67
CA ILE A 119 23.61 -30.32 -11.96
C ILE A 119 23.91 -31.63 -12.66
N ASN A 120 24.41 -32.60 -11.90
CA ASN A 120 24.61 -33.95 -12.40
C ASN A 120 23.23 -34.61 -12.49
N GLN A 121 22.66 -34.64 -13.69
CA GLN A 121 21.45 -35.43 -13.95
C GLN A 121 21.83 -36.91 -13.92
N THR A 122 21.04 -37.73 -13.23
CA THR A 122 21.13 -39.19 -13.36
C THR A 122 20.38 -39.65 -14.61
N ASP A 123 20.81 -40.73 -15.24
CA ASP A 123 20.14 -41.28 -16.45
C ASP A 123 18.65 -41.60 -16.22
N ALA A 124 18.24 -41.84 -14.97
CA ALA A 124 16.86 -42.07 -14.57
C ALA A 124 16.01 -40.78 -14.58
N GLU A 125 16.60 -39.63 -14.26
CA GLU A 125 15.92 -38.33 -14.28
C GLU A 125 15.86 -37.73 -15.69
N ALA A 126 16.83 -38.06 -16.56
CA ALA A 126 16.85 -37.64 -17.96
C ALA A 126 15.72 -38.25 -18.81
N GLY A 127 15.09 -39.34 -18.33
CA GLY A 127 13.96 -40.01 -18.99
C GLY A 127 12.57 -39.54 -18.56
N GLU A 128 12.50 -38.68 -17.53
CA GLU A 128 11.24 -38.13 -17.02
C GLU A 128 10.89 -36.81 -17.73
N LEU A 129 9.60 -36.43 -17.73
CA LEU A 129 9.17 -35.12 -18.26
C LEU A 129 9.58 -33.93 -17.37
N GLY A 130 10.24 -34.21 -16.23
CA GLY A 130 10.71 -33.21 -15.27
C GLY A 130 12.07 -32.65 -15.65
N VAL A 131 12.25 -31.33 -15.48
CA VAL A 131 13.55 -30.67 -15.71
C VAL A 131 14.21 -30.38 -14.36
N ALA A 132 15.45 -30.85 -14.17
CA ALA A 132 16.20 -30.51 -12.97
C ALA A 132 16.49 -28.99 -12.92
N LEU A 133 16.38 -28.43 -11.71
CA LEU A 133 16.42 -26.99 -11.46
C LEU A 133 16.98 -26.68 -10.07
N ILE A 134 17.43 -25.44 -9.89
CA ILE A 134 17.76 -24.85 -8.59
C ILE A 134 16.66 -23.85 -8.25
N THR A 135 16.07 -23.95 -7.07
CA THR A 135 15.18 -22.91 -6.52
C THR A 135 16.02 -21.79 -5.92
N LEU A 136 15.75 -20.56 -6.34
CA LEU A 136 16.41 -19.35 -5.85
C LEU A 136 15.45 -18.56 -4.97
N ASP A 137 15.84 -18.36 -3.72
CA ASP A 137 15.09 -17.56 -2.76
C ASP A 137 15.85 -16.28 -2.46
N PHE A 138 15.21 -15.15 -2.77
CA PHE A 138 15.79 -13.83 -2.58
C PHE A 138 15.44 -13.31 -1.19
N ILE A 139 16.47 -13.13 -0.37
CA ILE A 139 16.37 -12.64 1.00
C ILE A 139 16.89 -11.20 1.04
N PRO A 140 16.08 -10.23 1.50
CA PRO A 140 16.54 -8.86 1.66
C PRO A 140 17.77 -8.81 2.60
N PRO A 141 18.76 -7.96 2.34
CA PRO A 141 20.00 -7.93 3.13
C PRO A 141 19.77 -7.45 4.57
N ASN A 142 18.77 -6.58 4.78
CA ASN A 142 18.40 -6.03 6.08
C ASN A 142 17.24 -6.79 6.74
N PHE A 143 17.01 -8.04 6.34
CA PHE A 143 15.95 -8.86 6.93
C PHE A 143 16.37 -9.39 8.30
N ASP A 144 15.66 -9.00 9.35
CA ASP A 144 15.83 -9.55 10.70
C ASP A 144 14.69 -10.55 10.99
N PRO A 145 14.97 -11.87 11.07
CA PRO A 145 13.96 -12.88 11.37
C PRO A 145 13.40 -12.77 12.80
N LEU A 146 14.03 -12.00 13.70
CA LEU A 146 13.58 -11.82 15.08
C LEU A 146 12.51 -10.72 15.22
N LEU A 147 12.37 -9.84 14.22
CA LEU A 147 11.26 -8.90 14.19
C LEU A 147 9.98 -9.69 13.89
N LYS A 148 9.17 -9.94 14.93
CA LYS A 148 7.85 -10.55 14.76
C LYS A 148 7.00 -9.68 13.84
N MET A 149 6.78 -10.18 12.64
CA MET A 149 5.79 -9.63 11.73
C MET A 149 4.39 -9.90 12.27
N ASP A 150 3.45 -9.05 11.90
CA ASP A 150 2.05 -9.39 12.07
C ASP A 150 1.72 -10.59 11.17
N LYS A 151 0.93 -11.53 11.67
CA LYS A 151 0.63 -12.80 11.00
C LYS A 151 0.01 -12.59 9.61
N ALA A 152 -0.75 -11.52 9.43
CA ALA A 152 -1.34 -11.16 8.15
C ALA A 152 -0.30 -10.64 7.14
N VAL A 153 0.72 -9.93 7.60
CA VAL A 153 1.85 -9.45 6.79
C VAL A 153 2.76 -10.61 6.42
N GLU A 154 3.05 -11.48 7.39
CA GLU A 154 3.79 -12.72 7.16
C GLU A 154 3.10 -13.59 6.11
N LEU A 155 1.79 -13.81 6.23
CA LEU A 155 1.04 -14.62 5.26
C LEU A 155 1.08 -14.02 3.86
N ARG A 156 0.98 -12.68 3.75
CA ARG A 156 1.08 -11.98 2.45
C ARG A 156 2.45 -12.15 1.83
N LEU A 157 3.51 -12.06 2.63
CA LEU A 157 4.89 -12.27 2.16
C LEU A 157 5.17 -13.72 1.79
N GLN A 158 4.65 -14.68 2.58
CA GLN A 158 4.73 -16.11 2.27
C GLN A 158 3.98 -16.45 0.98
N LEU A 159 2.79 -15.88 0.77
CA LEU A 159 2.00 -16.07 -0.45
C LEU A 159 2.65 -15.43 -1.69
N GLN A 160 3.45 -14.39 -1.52
CA GLN A 160 4.28 -13.82 -2.58
C GLN A 160 5.57 -14.62 -2.84
N GLY A 161 5.76 -15.78 -2.19
CA GLY A 161 6.95 -16.62 -2.24
C GLY A 161 7.77 -16.48 -3.52
N ASN A 162 8.91 -15.80 -3.42
CA ASN A 162 9.79 -15.48 -4.54
C ASN A 162 10.68 -16.66 -4.92
N PHE A 163 10.10 -17.85 -5.06
CA PHE A 163 10.84 -19.03 -5.50
C PHE A 163 11.03 -18.94 -7.01
N ILE A 164 12.26 -18.65 -7.44
CA ILE A 164 12.59 -18.58 -8.86
C ILE A 164 13.34 -19.84 -9.27
N PRO A 165 12.80 -20.66 -10.18
CA PRO A 165 13.52 -21.81 -10.68
C PRO A 165 14.59 -21.39 -11.70
N ALA A 166 15.85 -21.70 -11.42
CA ALA A 166 16.91 -21.71 -12.41
C ALA A 166 16.97 -23.10 -13.07
N ILE A 167 16.60 -23.16 -14.34
CA ILE A 167 16.35 -24.41 -15.07
C ILE A 167 17.58 -24.78 -15.92
N ILE A 168 17.90 -26.07 -16.01
CA ILE A 168 18.91 -26.61 -16.94
C ILE A 168 18.51 -26.30 -18.40
N ASP A 169 19.50 -26.13 -19.27
CA ASP A 169 19.31 -25.80 -20.70
C ASP A 169 18.47 -24.53 -20.94
N ARG A 170 18.40 -23.67 -19.91
CA ARG A 170 17.79 -22.34 -20.00
C ARG A 170 18.64 -21.29 -19.30
N ILE A 171 18.53 -20.08 -19.82
CA ILE A 171 19.10 -18.87 -19.26
C ILE A 171 18.00 -18.16 -18.49
N SER A 172 18.21 -17.99 -17.18
CA SER A 172 17.28 -17.27 -16.30
C SER A 172 17.78 -15.85 -16.05
N LEU A 173 17.13 -14.85 -16.66
CA LEU A 173 17.45 -13.44 -16.46
C LEU A 173 16.53 -12.87 -15.39
N ILE A 174 17.10 -12.59 -14.22
CA ILE A 174 16.38 -12.14 -13.03
C ILE A 174 16.64 -10.66 -12.83
N LYS A 175 15.55 -9.89 -12.79
CA LYS A 175 15.55 -8.48 -12.41
C LYS A 175 14.80 -8.35 -11.10
N PHE A 176 15.46 -7.83 -10.08
CA PHE A 176 14.82 -7.65 -8.77
C PHE A 176 14.51 -6.19 -8.49
N ARG A 177 13.50 -5.96 -7.66
CA ARG A 177 13.07 -4.67 -7.13
C ARG A 177 12.95 -4.79 -5.63
N THR A 178 13.31 -3.73 -4.90
CA THR A 178 13.18 -3.70 -3.45
C THR A 178 11.89 -2.99 -3.06
N LYS A 179 11.11 -3.63 -2.20
CA LYS A 179 9.88 -3.08 -1.62
C LYS A 179 10.01 -3.02 -0.12
N ILE A 180 9.43 -2.00 0.46
CA ILE A 180 9.42 -1.80 1.91
C ILE A 180 7.98 -1.64 2.33
N TYR A 181 7.54 -2.51 3.23
CA TYR A 181 6.21 -2.46 3.79
C TYR A 181 6.28 -1.92 5.21
N ASN A 182 5.67 -0.77 5.43
CA ASN A 182 5.55 -0.11 6.73
C ASN A 182 4.15 -0.36 7.28
N SER A 183 4.01 -1.38 8.14
CA SER A 183 2.74 -1.73 8.78
C SER A 183 2.56 -0.98 10.09
N ILE A 184 1.32 -0.61 10.41
CA ILE A 184 0.94 -0.07 11.72
C ILE A 184 0.63 -1.25 12.66
N PRO A 185 1.28 -1.35 13.83
CA PRO A 185 0.97 -2.40 14.78
C PRO A 185 -0.47 -2.26 15.31
N PRO A 186 -1.16 -3.38 15.62
CA PRO A 186 -2.60 -3.39 15.91
C PRO A 186 -3.04 -2.58 17.15
N LEU A 187 -2.10 -2.20 18.03
CA LEU A 187 -2.35 -1.39 19.23
C LEU A 187 -1.56 -0.07 19.26
N ASP A 188 -1.11 0.44 18.12
CA ASP A 188 -0.36 1.70 18.10
C ASP A 188 -1.27 2.90 18.43
N SER A 189 -1.10 3.47 19.63
CA SER A 189 -1.88 4.61 20.10
C SER A 189 -1.63 5.86 19.26
N HIS A 190 -0.43 6.05 18.74
CA HIS A 190 -0.09 7.19 17.89
C HIS A 190 -0.94 7.22 16.62
N SER A 191 -1.07 6.06 15.95
CA SER A 191 -1.94 5.90 14.78
C SER A 191 -3.41 6.25 15.07
N ILE A 192 -3.92 5.87 16.24
CA ILE A 192 -5.32 6.08 16.64
C ILE A 192 -5.58 7.57 16.94
N PHE A 193 -4.65 8.23 17.62
CA PHE A 193 -4.76 9.65 17.94
C PHE A 193 -4.57 10.57 16.73
N GLY A 194 -3.94 10.10 15.65
CA GLY A 194 -3.64 10.89 14.46
C GLY A 194 -2.27 11.56 14.49
N ILE A 195 -1.33 10.99 15.25
CA ILE A 195 0.09 11.34 15.28
C ILE A 195 0.83 10.35 14.36
N THR A 196 2.05 10.68 13.93
CA THR A 196 2.90 9.76 13.15
C THR A 196 2.99 8.40 13.86
N PRO A 197 2.55 7.32 13.20
CA PRO A 197 2.50 6.00 13.82
C PRO A 197 3.91 5.39 13.89
N ASN A 198 4.09 4.46 14.82
CA ASN A 198 5.33 3.69 14.90
C ASN A 198 5.26 2.52 13.92
N TYR A 199 5.86 2.71 12.74
CA TYR A 199 5.85 1.69 11.71
C TYR A 199 6.76 0.50 12.04
N HIS A 200 6.25 -0.71 11.81
CA HIS A 200 7.07 -1.90 11.67
C HIS A 200 7.51 -2.01 10.20
N ARG A 201 8.81 -1.82 9.96
CA ARG A 201 9.41 -1.83 8.62
C ARG A 201 9.78 -3.24 8.22
N THR A 202 9.17 -3.73 7.15
CA THR A 202 9.42 -5.05 6.61
C THR A 202 9.98 -4.93 5.18
N PRO A 203 11.27 -5.21 4.96
CA PRO A 203 11.82 -5.24 3.62
C PRO A 203 11.36 -6.52 2.89
N SER A 204 11.07 -6.38 1.61
CA SER A 204 10.73 -7.45 0.68
C SER A 204 11.45 -7.23 -0.64
N VAL A 205 11.64 -8.29 -1.39
CA VAL A 205 12.22 -8.25 -2.74
C VAL A 205 11.16 -8.80 -3.69
N GLU A 206 10.93 -8.15 -4.81
CA GLU A 206 10.08 -8.68 -5.89
C GLU A 206 10.98 -8.98 -7.08
N CYS A 207 10.77 -10.12 -7.73
CA CYS A 207 11.60 -10.53 -8.85
C CYS A 207 10.80 -10.77 -10.13
N LEU A 208 11.33 -10.27 -11.24
CA LEU A 208 10.85 -10.54 -12.59
C LEU A 208 11.86 -11.46 -13.30
N VAL A 209 11.37 -12.56 -13.86
CA VAL A 209 12.23 -13.56 -14.50
C VAL A 209 11.86 -13.72 -15.96
N ASN A 210 12.88 -13.71 -16.82
CA ASN A 210 12.73 -14.06 -18.22
C ASN A 210 13.60 -15.26 -18.55
N TYR A 211 13.02 -16.27 -19.19
CA TYR A 211 13.71 -17.48 -19.61
C TYR A 211 14.04 -17.44 -21.09
N PHE A 212 15.29 -17.73 -21.43
CA PHE A 212 15.74 -17.87 -22.82
C PHE A 212 16.29 -19.28 -23.04
N PRO A 213 16.17 -19.83 -24.26
CA PRO A 213 16.83 -21.09 -24.59
C PRO A 213 18.33 -20.94 -24.43
N PHE A 214 18.97 -21.95 -23.87
CA PHE A 214 20.40 -21.97 -23.73
C PHE A 214 21.05 -22.16 -25.10
N ASN A 215 21.95 -21.27 -25.48
CA ASN A 215 22.69 -21.43 -26.71
C ASN A 215 23.79 -22.47 -26.46
N ASN A 216 23.90 -23.48 -27.33
CA ASN A 216 24.88 -24.57 -27.19
C ASN A 216 26.34 -24.12 -27.31
N ASN A 217 26.61 -22.85 -27.68
CA ASN A 217 27.97 -22.35 -27.80
C ASN A 217 28.09 -20.83 -27.52
N PRO A 218 27.82 -20.33 -26.29
CA PRO A 218 28.00 -18.93 -25.97
C PRO A 218 29.49 -18.62 -25.79
N TYR A 219 29.94 -17.49 -26.33
CA TYR A 219 31.29 -16.98 -26.14
C TYR A 219 31.60 -16.85 -24.62
N ASN A 220 32.74 -17.38 -24.16
CA ASN A 220 33.24 -17.32 -22.78
C ASN A 220 32.45 -18.09 -21.69
N MET A 221 31.77 -19.19 -22.03
CA MET A 221 31.14 -20.04 -21.02
C MET A 221 32.15 -21.01 -20.37
N PRO A 222 32.14 -21.21 -19.05
CA PRO A 222 32.99 -22.20 -18.38
C PRO A 222 32.59 -23.62 -18.79
N PHE A 223 33.60 -24.47 -19.05
CA PHE A 223 33.38 -25.88 -19.37
C PHE A 223 32.58 -26.61 -18.27
N GLY A 224 31.62 -27.44 -18.68
CA GLY A 224 30.80 -28.25 -17.77
C GLY A 224 29.62 -27.51 -17.14
N THR A 225 29.26 -26.32 -17.63
CA THR A 225 28.07 -25.61 -17.19
C THR A 225 26.82 -26.13 -17.92
N ASN A 226 25.77 -26.48 -17.18
CA ASN A 226 24.49 -26.98 -17.73
C ASN A 226 23.33 -26.00 -17.53
N GLY A 227 23.55 -24.91 -16.80
CA GLY A 227 22.55 -23.88 -16.63
C GLY A 227 23.16 -22.54 -16.24
N TYR A 228 22.40 -21.48 -16.48
CA TYR A 228 22.83 -20.11 -16.22
C TYR A 228 21.70 -19.30 -15.64
N PHE A 229 21.99 -18.57 -14.58
CA PHE A 229 21.12 -17.48 -14.15
C PHE A 229 21.93 -16.22 -13.89
N SER A 230 21.23 -15.10 -13.94
CA SER A 230 21.87 -13.83 -13.70
C SER A 230 20.93 -12.87 -13.04
N ILE A 231 21.50 -12.00 -12.21
CA ILE A 231 20.77 -11.13 -11.32
C ILE A 231 21.22 -9.71 -11.60
N SER A 232 20.26 -8.81 -11.72
CA SER A 232 20.49 -7.39 -11.95
C SER A 232 19.40 -6.58 -11.26
N ALA A 233 19.71 -5.34 -10.89
CA ALA A 233 18.68 -4.40 -10.44
C ALA A 233 17.69 -4.14 -11.59
N GLY A 234 16.39 -4.29 -11.33
CA GLY A 234 15.34 -4.01 -12.32
C GLY A 234 15.17 -2.51 -12.54
N ASP A 235 15.18 -1.77 -11.45
CA ASP A 235 15.23 -0.32 -11.37
C ASP A 235 15.96 0.10 -10.08
N PHE A 236 16.36 1.37 -10.02
CA PHE A 236 16.86 1.95 -8.76
C PHE A 236 15.78 2.82 -8.09
N ILE A 237 14.63 2.20 -7.88
CA ILE A 237 13.48 2.80 -7.22
C ILE A 237 13.10 1.87 -6.09
N VAL A 238 13.06 2.39 -4.87
CA VAL A 238 12.57 1.68 -3.70
C VAL A 238 11.11 2.06 -3.52
N GLU A 239 10.23 1.07 -3.63
CA GLU A 239 8.80 1.26 -3.38
C GLU A 239 8.53 1.11 -1.89
N GLU A 240 8.11 2.20 -1.25
CA GLU A 240 7.73 2.22 0.16
C GLU A 240 6.20 2.30 0.26
N THR A 241 5.60 1.19 0.69
CA THR A 241 4.16 1.13 0.96
C THR A 241 3.95 1.30 2.46
N SER A 242 3.20 2.33 2.84
CA SER A 242 2.90 2.63 4.24
C SER A 242 1.41 2.52 4.51
N GLU A 243 1.07 1.88 5.62
CA GLU A 243 -0.31 1.88 6.11
C GLU A 243 -0.65 3.23 6.72
N LYS A 244 -1.85 3.75 6.43
CA LYS A 244 -2.35 5.01 6.95
C LYS A 244 -3.81 4.85 7.33
N ARG A 245 -4.15 5.11 8.59
CA ARG A 245 -5.54 5.15 9.04
C ARG A 245 -6.29 6.31 8.38
N THR A 246 -7.53 6.05 7.95
CA THR A 246 -8.36 7.06 7.30
C THR A 246 -9.06 7.92 8.33
N THR A 247 -9.45 7.29 9.44
CA THR A 247 -10.10 7.97 10.55
C THR A 247 -9.23 7.89 11.79
N THR A 248 -9.03 9.06 12.39
CA THR A 248 -8.26 9.23 13.63
C THR A 248 -9.08 10.06 14.60
N ILE A 249 -8.79 9.93 15.90
CA ILE A 249 -9.46 10.72 16.94
C ILE A 249 -9.34 12.22 16.63
N LEU A 250 -8.17 12.70 16.22
CA LEU A 250 -7.98 14.11 15.86
C LEU A 250 -8.82 14.52 14.64
N SER A 251 -8.94 13.65 13.63
CA SER A 251 -9.81 13.92 12.47
C SER A 251 -11.30 13.98 12.85
N ILE A 252 -11.72 13.18 13.83
CA ILE A 252 -13.09 13.17 14.34
C ILE A 252 -13.36 14.43 15.15
N PHE A 253 -12.45 14.84 16.02
CA PHE A 253 -12.59 16.12 16.73
C PHE A 253 -12.57 17.31 15.76
N GLY A 254 -11.74 17.28 14.73
CA GLY A 254 -11.71 18.29 13.69
C GLY A 254 -13.02 18.37 12.90
N SER A 255 -13.56 17.23 12.47
CA SER A 255 -14.82 17.16 11.73
C SER A 255 -16.04 17.48 12.59
N ALA A 256 -16.09 17.00 13.83
CA ALA A 256 -17.12 17.34 14.82
C ALA A 256 -17.11 18.84 15.15
N GLY A 257 -15.93 19.42 15.38
CA GLY A 257 -15.76 20.85 15.61
C GLY A 257 -16.18 21.70 14.41
N GLY A 258 -15.82 21.28 13.19
CA GLY A 258 -16.25 21.91 11.95
C GLY A 258 -17.77 21.89 11.76
N ALA A 259 -18.40 20.73 11.97
CA ALA A 259 -19.85 20.57 11.89
C ALA A 259 -20.57 21.40 12.95
N PHE A 260 -20.08 21.39 14.19
CA PHE A 260 -20.60 22.24 15.27
C PHE A 260 -20.51 23.73 14.91
N GLY A 261 -19.39 24.17 14.33
CA GLY A 261 -19.21 25.54 13.86
C GLY A 261 -20.21 25.95 12.79
N VAL A 262 -20.50 25.07 11.83
CA VAL A 262 -21.51 25.32 10.78
C VAL A 262 -22.92 25.40 11.38
N VAL A 263 -23.27 24.47 12.28
CA VAL A 263 -24.60 24.46 12.93
C VAL A 263 -24.78 25.71 13.79
N MET A 264 -23.79 26.07 14.61
CA MET A 264 -23.88 27.26 15.46
C MET A 264 -23.82 28.55 14.64
N GLY A 265 -23.02 28.60 13.57
CA GLY A 265 -22.94 29.74 12.65
C GLY A 265 -24.26 29.99 11.94
N THR A 266 -24.89 28.94 11.40
CA THR A 266 -26.20 29.03 10.73
C THR A 266 -27.31 29.44 11.71
N LEU A 267 -27.33 28.87 12.91
CA LEU A 267 -28.29 29.25 13.94
C LEU A 267 -28.11 30.70 14.41
N THR A 268 -26.86 31.16 14.55
CA THR A 268 -26.55 32.55 14.91
C THR A 268 -26.93 33.52 13.79
N PHE A 269 -26.71 33.15 12.52
CA PHE A 269 -27.14 33.94 11.36
C PHE A 269 -28.67 34.05 11.28
N LEU A 270 -29.40 32.95 11.48
CA LEU A 270 -30.87 32.90 11.39
C LEU A 270 -31.56 33.64 12.54
N PHE A 271 -31.12 33.42 13.79
CA PHE A 271 -31.84 33.87 14.99
C PHE A 271 -31.13 34.97 15.79
N GLY A 272 -29.91 35.34 15.42
CA GLY A 272 -29.12 36.34 16.15
C GLY A 272 -28.52 35.80 17.46
N SER A 273 -27.47 36.46 17.94
CA SER A 273 -26.86 36.16 19.24
C SER A 273 -27.62 36.88 20.35
N PRO A 274 -27.98 36.23 21.46
CA PRO A 274 -28.70 36.89 22.57
C PRO A 274 -27.94 38.06 23.20
N ARG A 275 -26.65 38.24 22.90
CA ARG A 275 -25.79 39.29 23.49
C ARG A 275 -25.49 40.49 22.58
N LEU A 276 -25.52 40.34 21.26
CA LEU A 276 -25.02 41.37 20.34
C LEU A 276 -26.10 41.89 19.39
N ASP A 277 -27.05 41.05 18.99
CA ASP A 277 -28.29 41.48 18.36
C ASP A 277 -29.32 40.34 18.42
N PRO A 278 -30.45 40.51 19.14
CA PRO A 278 -31.44 39.44 19.31
C PRO A 278 -32.26 39.15 18.04
N TRP A 279 -31.93 39.81 16.92
CA TRP A 279 -32.71 39.82 15.68
C TRP A 279 -31.84 39.34 14.50
N GLY A 280 -31.93 38.04 14.17
CA GLY A 280 -31.25 37.46 13.00
C GLY A 280 -31.99 37.71 11.68
N PHE A 281 -31.46 37.12 10.60
CA PHE A 281 -31.93 37.31 9.21
C PHE A 281 -33.42 37.01 9.01
N VAL A 282 -33.99 36.09 9.80
CA VAL A 282 -35.43 35.74 9.77
C VAL A 282 -36.34 36.96 10.01
N ARG A 283 -35.88 37.94 10.81
CA ARG A 283 -36.68 39.16 11.03
C ARG A 283 -36.62 40.15 9.86
N TYR A 284 -35.56 40.15 9.04
CA TYR A 284 -35.48 41.02 7.87
C TYR A 284 -36.58 40.67 6.85
N PHE A 285 -36.83 39.37 6.64
CA PHE A 285 -37.93 38.89 5.81
C PHE A 285 -39.30 39.12 6.44
N LEU A 286 -39.47 38.86 7.74
CA LEU A 286 -40.74 39.10 8.42
C LEU A 286 -41.11 40.59 8.48
N ARG A 287 -40.13 41.49 8.66
CA ARG A 287 -40.35 42.93 8.71
C ARG A 287 -40.67 43.54 7.34
N SER A 288 -40.22 42.92 6.24
CA SER A 288 -40.60 43.34 4.88
C SER A 288 -42.08 43.10 4.57
N GLN A 289 -42.80 42.34 5.41
CA GLN A 289 -44.22 42.04 5.24
C GLN A 289 -45.12 42.91 6.14
N ASP A 290 -44.53 43.76 7.00
CA ASP A 290 -45.19 44.48 8.09
C ASP A 290 -45.55 45.96 7.79
N ASP A 291 -45.48 46.41 6.53
CA ASP A 291 -45.97 47.75 6.16
C ASP A 291 -47.50 47.84 5.97
N ASP A 292 -48.23 46.74 6.18
CA ASP A 292 -49.70 46.77 6.21
C ASP A 292 -50.30 45.89 7.32
N LYS A 293 -50.73 46.57 8.38
CA LYS A 293 -51.72 46.21 9.41
C LYS A 293 -51.26 45.40 10.64
N HIS A 294 -51.63 45.98 11.79
CA HIS A 294 -51.83 45.32 13.09
C HIS A 294 -52.42 43.91 12.96
N LEU A 295 -51.68 42.87 13.36
CA LEU A 295 -52.29 41.59 13.73
C LEU A 295 -51.48 40.86 14.82
N GLN A 296 -52.21 40.13 15.65
CA GLN A 296 -51.72 39.29 16.74
C GLN A 296 -50.62 38.31 16.28
N TYR A 297 -49.56 38.23 17.08
CA TYR A 297 -48.59 37.13 17.07
C TYR A 297 -49.30 35.81 17.45
N ASP A 298 -49.75 34.99 16.48
CA ASP A 298 -49.93 33.55 16.72
C ASP A 298 -50.11 32.65 15.48
N GLU A 299 -50.08 33.15 14.23
CA GLU A 299 -50.26 32.31 13.04
C GLU A 299 -49.07 32.40 12.07
N ILE A 300 -48.42 31.26 11.82
CA ILE A 300 -47.25 31.16 10.93
C ILE A 300 -47.75 31.11 9.48
N ASP A 301 -47.28 32.05 8.65
CA ASP A 301 -47.56 32.05 7.20
C ASP A 301 -47.01 30.74 6.56
N PRO A 302 -47.86 29.90 5.93
CA PRO A 302 -47.45 28.63 5.33
C PRO A 302 -46.38 28.78 4.24
N ARG A 303 -46.19 29.99 3.67
CA ARG A 303 -45.09 30.26 2.74
C ARG A 303 -43.71 30.17 3.38
N ILE A 304 -43.55 30.65 4.61
CA ILE A 304 -42.26 30.68 5.31
C ILE A 304 -41.86 29.27 5.71
N LEU A 305 -42.83 28.46 6.14
CA LEU A 305 -42.61 27.04 6.44
C LEU A 305 -42.14 26.28 5.19
N ASN A 306 -42.78 26.53 4.05
CA ASN A 306 -42.42 25.89 2.77
C ASN A 306 -41.07 26.38 2.22
N MET A 307 -40.69 27.64 2.46
CA MET A 307 -39.34 28.13 2.14
C MET A 307 -38.27 27.52 3.06
N LEU A 308 -38.52 27.41 4.36
CA LEU A 308 -37.61 26.76 5.31
C LEU A 308 -37.46 25.28 4.99
N GLU A 309 -38.54 24.59 4.63
CA GLU A 309 -38.51 23.19 4.22
C GLU A 309 -37.68 23.01 2.94
N LYS A 310 -37.91 23.83 1.90
CA LYS A 310 -37.10 23.83 0.68
C LYS A 310 -35.63 24.16 0.93
N TYR A 311 -35.35 25.11 1.82
CA TYR A 311 -33.98 25.53 2.11
C TYR A 311 -33.24 24.48 2.95
N LEU A 312 -33.89 23.89 3.96
CA LEU A 312 -33.36 22.75 4.73
C LEU A 312 -33.14 21.53 3.84
N LEU A 313 -34.04 21.25 2.89
CA LEU A 313 -33.84 20.21 1.88
C LEU A 313 -32.63 20.49 0.99
N ASN A 314 -32.38 21.74 0.63
CA ASN A 314 -31.24 22.12 -0.20
C ASN A 314 -29.92 22.02 0.57
N VAL A 315 -29.90 22.43 1.84
CA VAL A 315 -28.75 22.26 2.74
C VAL A 315 -28.50 20.78 3.01
N TYR A 316 -29.55 19.98 3.20
CA TYR A 316 -29.46 18.52 3.31
C TYR A 316 -28.89 17.89 2.02
N ARG A 317 -29.32 18.36 0.85
CA ARG A 317 -28.79 17.91 -0.45
C ARG A 317 -27.31 18.28 -0.65
N GLN A 318 -26.89 19.45 -0.18
CA GLN A 318 -25.47 19.86 -0.20
C GLN A 318 -24.61 19.09 0.81
N LEU A 319 -25.16 18.71 1.96
CA LEU A 319 -24.50 17.83 2.92
C LEU A 319 -24.39 16.39 2.39
N LEU A 320 -25.41 15.91 1.67
CA LEU A 320 -25.40 14.60 0.98
C LEU A 320 -24.42 14.56 -0.21
N GLN A 321 -24.30 15.64 -1.00
CA GLN A 321 -23.31 15.70 -2.09
C GLN A 321 -21.85 15.72 -1.61
N LYS A 322 -21.62 16.00 -0.33
CA LYS A 322 -20.28 15.92 0.30
C LYS A 322 -20.01 14.58 1.00
N LEU A 323 -21.00 13.70 1.08
CA LEU A 323 -20.79 12.28 1.42
C LEU A 323 -20.36 11.56 0.13
N PRO A 324 -19.23 10.84 0.11
CA PRO A 324 -18.90 9.99 -1.03
C PRO A 324 -20.02 8.95 -1.19
N ASN A 325 -20.54 8.81 -2.40
CA ASN A 325 -21.58 7.86 -2.78
C ASN A 325 -21.21 6.44 -2.28
N LEU A 326 -21.95 5.94 -1.30
CA LEU A 326 -22.17 4.51 -1.11
C LEU A 326 -23.30 4.11 -2.04
N GLU A 327 -22.97 3.74 -3.26
CA GLU A 327 -23.86 2.93 -4.09
C GLU A 327 -23.35 1.49 -4.00
N PRO A 328 -24.19 0.51 -3.63
CA PRO A 328 -23.80 -0.88 -3.64
C PRO A 328 -23.80 -1.38 -5.09
N ASP A 329 -22.62 -1.65 -5.65
CA ASP A 329 -22.48 -2.45 -6.87
C ASP A 329 -22.90 -3.89 -6.56
N SER A 330 -24.21 -4.14 -6.60
CA SER A 330 -24.74 -5.49 -6.76
C SER A 330 -24.87 -5.78 -8.26
N ASN A 331 -24.08 -6.77 -8.71
CA ASN A 331 -24.13 -7.52 -9.97
C ASN A 331 -23.11 -7.14 -11.07
N GLN A 332 -21.90 -7.68 -10.93
CA GLN A 332 -21.12 -8.38 -11.97
C GLN A 332 -20.12 -9.25 -11.19
N GLY A 333 -20.16 -10.59 -11.23
CA GLY A 333 -20.01 -11.37 -12.44
C GLY A 333 -18.51 -11.50 -12.73
N LEU A 334 -17.96 -12.67 -12.40
CA LEU A 334 -16.62 -13.15 -12.72
C LEU A 334 -16.12 -12.57 -14.07
N ASP A 335 -15.03 -11.79 -14.06
CA ASP A 335 -14.13 -11.71 -15.23
C ASP A 335 -12.76 -11.14 -14.84
N SER A 336 -11.76 -12.00 -14.96
CA SER A 336 -10.34 -11.68 -14.93
C SER A 336 -10.00 -10.77 -16.12
N ASN A 337 -9.28 -9.67 -15.86
CA ASN A 337 -8.60 -8.74 -16.78
C ASN A 337 -9.20 -7.33 -16.84
N LYS A 338 -8.86 -6.47 -15.86
CA LYS A 338 -8.79 -5.00 -16.07
C LYS A 338 -8.05 -4.26 -14.94
N TYR A 339 -6.78 -4.58 -14.73
CA TYR A 339 -5.85 -3.65 -14.07
C TYR A 339 -5.13 -2.86 -15.15
N LEU A 340 -5.68 -1.69 -15.51
CA LEU A 340 -4.99 -0.72 -16.35
C LEU A 340 -5.04 0.64 -15.65
N LEU A 341 -3.90 0.96 -15.04
CA LEU A 341 -3.37 2.28 -14.67
C LEU A 341 -4.29 3.48 -14.96
N GLN A 342 -4.73 4.17 -13.90
CA GLN A 342 -4.95 5.61 -13.97
C GLN A 342 -4.10 6.31 -12.91
N ILE A 343 -2.93 6.75 -13.37
CA ILE A 343 -2.14 7.82 -12.76
C ILE A 343 -2.90 9.13 -13.04
N LYS A 344 -3.26 9.88 -11.99
CA LYS A 344 -3.72 11.26 -12.12
C LYS A 344 -2.62 12.18 -11.58
N PHE A 345 -1.96 12.90 -12.48
CA PHE A 345 -1.17 14.08 -12.16
C PHE A 345 -2.11 15.20 -11.70
N ILE A 346 -1.86 15.74 -10.51
CA ILE A 346 -1.96 17.18 -10.21
C ILE A 346 -0.74 17.54 -9.35
#